data_AF-A0A7X7F2N8-F1
#
_entry.id   AF-A0A7X7F2N8-F1
#
_cell.length_a   1.000
_cell.length_b   1.000
_cell.length_c   1.000
_cell.angle_alpha   90.00
_cell.angle_beta   90.00
_cell.angle_gamma   90.00
#
_symmetry.space_group_name_H-M   'P 1'
#
loop_
_entity.id
_entity.type
_entity.pdbx_description
1 polymer ?
#
loop_
_entity_poly.entity_id
_entity_poly.type
_entity_poly.pdbx_seq_one_letter_code
_entity_poly.pdbx_strand_id
1 'polypeptide(L)'
;MEYGVELQGSLTLADDAVIEMRADNTISGAISGDYVLWFRNRATSYASSVTLTNSANSTKGLNIASDGNTTAPVTVYLNANYTATEYVRIAKHGTLVPGTYLSTPRIPLDYSDAVLDVSAAGMTLVDGMTLEGRGTVTGMVTAAEGSMVSPGMTTGTLNITGDLDMSAGADMTWSLGTLTDNTTGVAGTDFNLLLVSGALTLGAASELTLDFTDVGDPSAAETFWSSDHAWTIATAFTLAGNFVSITNPTWATGAFATSIVDNNVLLNYVASTALPIPGDTNGDRLVDELDARRLAEKWGASVGEGGFADGDFNADGVVNALDASILAANWGDYTGGESTAAVPEPSSIVLLTAWLAMLFVRRRR
;
A
#
# COMPACT_ATOMS: atom_id res chain seq x y z
N MET A 1 9.13 -31.39 -34.34
CA MET A 1 8.27 -32.11 -33.38
C MET A 1 9.10 -32.36 -32.15
N GLU A 2 9.09 -31.42 -31.20
CA GLU A 2 9.48 -31.78 -29.84
C GLU A 2 8.30 -32.56 -29.25
N TYR A 3 8.57 -33.76 -28.77
CA TYR A 3 7.56 -34.63 -28.16
C TYR A 3 7.50 -34.30 -26.67
N GLY A 4 6.27 -34.16 -26.16
CA GLY A 4 6.04 -34.01 -24.73
C GLY A 4 6.49 -35.23 -23.93
N VAL A 5 6.87 -35.02 -22.68
CA VAL A 5 7.16 -36.09 -21.71
C VAL A 5 5.95 -36.27 -20.80
N GLU A 6 5.55 -37.52 -20.60
CA GLU A 6 4.61 -37.91 -19.55
C GLU A 6 5.37 -38.57 -18.40
N LEU A 7 5.34 -37.96 -17.23
CA LEU A 7 5.90 -38.54 -16.00
C LEU A 7 4.79 -39.20 -15.20
N GLN A 8 4.84 -40.53 -15.10
CA GLN A 8 3.90 -41.36 -14.34
C GLN A 8 4.54 -41.86 -13.03
N GLY A 9 3.77 -41.86 -11.94
CA GLY A 9 4.20 -42.34 -10.61
C GLY A 9 4.66 -41.23 -9.65
N SER A 10 4.54 -41.45 -8.35
CA SER A 10 4.82 -40.44 -7.31
C SER A 10 6.30 -40.04 -7.27
N LEU A 11 6.57 -38.74 -7.16
CA LEU A 11 7.90 -38.16 -7.12
C LEU A 11 8.12 -37.44 -5.79
N THR A 12 9.15 -37.83 -5.05
CA THR A 12 9.63 -37.07 -3.90
C THR A 12 10.82 -36.23 -4.33
N LEU A 13 10.69 -34.91 -4.24
CA LEU A 13 11.73 -33.96 -4.63
C LEU A 13 12.47 -33.46 -3.39
N ALA A 14 13.78 -33.24 -3.55
CA ALA A 14 14.61 -32.53 -2.59
C ALA A 14 14.71 -31.04 -2.99
N ASP A 15 15.38 -30.24 -2.15
CA ASP A 15 15.43 -28.78 -2.25
C ASP A 15 15.66 -28.24 -3.67
N ASP A 16 14.90 -27.20 -4.01
CA ASP A 16 14.99 -26.42 -5.26
C ASP A 16 14.92 -27.23 -6.57
N ALA A 17 13.95 -28.13 -6.66
CA ALA A 17 13.71 -28.88 -7.88
C ALA A 17 13.28 -27.98 -9.05
N VAL A 18 13.97 -28.12 -10.18
CA VAL A 18 13.67 -27.38 -11.41
C VAL A 18 13.15 -28.32 -12.49
N ILE A 19 12.00 -27.98 -13.07
CA ILE A 19 11.45 -28.59 -14.27
C ILE A 19 11.63 -27.61 -15.42
N GLU A 20 12.56 -27.95 -16.32
CA GLU A 20 12.80 -27.18 -17.53
C GLU A 20 11.93 -27.71 -18.68
N MET A 21 11.32 -26.77 -19.41
CA MET A 21 10.35 -27.06 -20.45
C MET A 21 10.82 -26.53 -21.80
N ARG A 22 10.58 -27.33 -22.83
CA ARG A 22 10.73 -26.96 -24.25
C ARG A 22 9.51 -27.31 -25.11
N ALA A 23 8.63 -28.16 -24.58
CA ALA A 23 7.37 -28.59 -25.18
C ALA A 23 6.32 -28.81 -24.08
N ASP A 24 5.10 -29.18 -24.47
CA ASP A 24 4.02 -29.50 -23.55
C ASP A 24 4.29 -30.81 -22.80
N ASN A 25 4.13 -30.81 -21.47
CA ASN A 25 4.38 -31.97 -20.62
C ASN A 25 3.18 -32.27 -19.72
N THR A 26 3.06 -33.53 -19.30
CA THR A 26 2.06 -33.95 -18.31
C THR A 26 2.76 -34.68 -17.17
N ILE A 27 2.40 -34.30 -15.93
CA ILE A 27 2.85 -35.00 -14.73
C ILE A 27 1.61 -35.57 -14.05
N SER A 28 1.56 -36.89 -13.99
CA SER A 28 0.48 -37.64 -13.35
C SER A 28 0.91 -38.32 -12.05
N GLY A 29 2.17 -38.18 -11.65
CA GLY A 29 2.60 -38.48 -10.29
C GLY A 29 2.12 -37.47 -9.26
N ALA A 30 1.87 -37.92 -8.02
CA ALA A 30 1.84 -37.00 -6.88
C ALA A 30 3.25 -36.47 -6.63
N ILE A 31 3.39 -35.16 -6.38
CA ILE A 31 4.69 -34.54 -6.06
C ILE A 31 4.66 -34.09 -4.59
N SER A 32 5.66 -34.49 -3.80
CA SER A 32 5.76 -34.10 -2.39
C SER A 32 7.19 -33.90 -1.94
N GLY A 33 7.44 -32.98 -1.01
CA GLY A 33 8.76 -32.81 -0.39
C GLY A 33 9.05 -31.37 0.01
N ASP A 34 10.30 -31.16 0.42
CA ASP A 34 10.86 -29.85 0.71
C ASP A 34 11.55 -29.30 -0.52
N TYR A 35 10.82 -28.51 -1.30
CA TYR A 35 11.30 -27.99 -2.57
C TYR A 35 10.60 -26.69 -2.93
N VAL A 36 11.31 -25.83 -3.65
CA VAL A 36 10.69 -24.82 -4.50
C VAL A 36 10.61 -25.39 -5.90
N LEU A 37 9.42 -25.53 -6.46
CA LEU A 37 9.26 -26.10 -7.80
C LEU A 37 9.30 -25.00 -8.84
N TRP A 38 10.23 -25.11 -9.76
CA TRP A 38 10.36 -24.15 -10.85
C TRP A 38 9.84 -24.76 -12.15
N PHE A 39 8.87 -24.10 -12.78
CA PHE A 39 8.55 -24.34 -14.19
C PHE A 39 9.18 -23.24 -15.03
N ARG A 40 10.14 -23.63 -15.88
CA ARG A 40 10.90 -22.69 -16.71
C ARG A 40 10.77 -23.01 -18.19
N ASN A 41 10.29 -22.04 -18.98
CA ASN A 41 10.37 -22.13 -20.44
C ASN A 41 11.68 -21.50 -20.95
N ARG A 42 12.57 -22.34 -21.49
CA ARG A 42 13.83 -21.94 -22.12
C ARG A 42 13.73 -21.75 -23.64
N ALA A 43 12.59 -22.06 -24.24
CA ALA A 43 12.38 -21.86 -25.67
C ALA A 43 12.36 -20.36 -26.00
N THR A 44 12.98 -19.98 -27.12
CA THR A 44 13.06 -18.57 -27.53
C THR A 44 11.80 -18.05 -28.22
N SER A 45 10.95 -18.93 -28.74
CA SER A 45 9.81 -18.52 -29.59
C SER A 45 8.53 -19.35 -29.46
N TYR A 46 8.48 -20.37 -28.60
CA TYR A 46 7.30 -21.25 -28.51
C TYR A 46 6.80 -21.36 -27.06
N ALA A 47 5.50 -21.13 -26.90
CA ALA A 47 4.79 -21.38 -25.65
C ALA A 47 4.96 -22.86 -25.23
N SER A 48 4.96 -23.10 -23.92
CA SER A 48 4.96 -24.46 -23.38
C SER A 48 4.02 -24.55 -22.19
N SER A 49 3.45 -25.74 -21.99
CA SER A 49 2.56 -26.00 -20.87
C SER A 49 2.95 -27.23 -20.05
N VAL A 50 2.64 -27.21 -18.75
CA VAL A 50 2.60 -28.42 -17.91
C VAL A 50 1.21 -28.59 -17.36
N THR A 51 0.73 -29.83 -17.38
CA THR A 51 -0.44 -30.21 -16.60
C THR A 51 -0.02 -31.08 -15.42
N LEU A 52 -0.31 -30.64 -14.19
CA LEU A 52 -0.28 -31.47 -12.99
C LEU A 52 -1.67 -32.08 -12.81
N THR A 53 -1.78 -33.40 -12.97
CA THR A 53 -3.08 -34.10 -12.88
C THR A 53 -3.38 -34.67 -11.50
N ASN A 54 -2.35 -34.78 -10.65
CA ASN A 54 -2.46 -35.24 -9.27
C ASN A 54 -1.99 -34.16 -8.30
N SER A 55 -2.41 -34.28 -7.03
CA SER A 55 -2.09 -33.29 -6.01
C SER A 55 -0.58 -33.13 -5.83
N ALA A 56 -0.15 -31.89 -5.62
CA ALA A 56 1.24 -31.56 -5.34
C ALA A 56 1.34 -30.72 -4.06
N ASN A 57 2.24 -31.11 -3.17
CA ASN A 57 2.43 -30.50 -1.87
C ASN A 57 3.90 -30.11 -1.70
N SER A 58 4.16 -28.80 -1.63
CA SER A 58 5.47 -28.22 -1.35
C SER A 58 5.47 -27.65 0.06
N THR A 59 6.55 -27.86 0.81
CA THR A 59 6.80 -27.14 2.08
C THR A 59 7.53 -25.80 1.88
N LYS A 60 7.63 -25.32 0.64
CA LYS A 60 8.11 -23.97 0.30
C LYS A 60 7.16 -23.31 -0.69
N GLY A 61 7.42 -23.41 -1.99
CA GLY A 61 6.58 -22.76 -2.98
C GLY A 61 6.66 -23.27 -4.40
N LEU A 62 5.94 -22.57 -5.26
CA LEU A 62 5.90 -22.74 -6.71
C LEU A 62 6.40 -21.46 -7.39
N ASN A 63 7.27 -21.60 -8.38
CA ASN A 63 7.68 -20.52 -9.27
C ASN A 63 7.33 -20.87 -10.71
N ILE A 64 6.62 -19.98 -11.38
CA ILE A 64 6.25 -20.11 -12.79
C ILE A 64 6.85 -18.92 -13.53
N ALA A 65 7.83 -19.18 -14.38
CA ALA A 65 8.55 -18.12 -15.08
C ALA A 65 9.10 -18.58 -16.42
N SER A 66 9.15 -17.68 -17.38
CA SER A 66 10.05 -17.82 -18.52
C SER A 66 11.49 -17.43 -18.13
N ASP A 67 12.49 -18.02 -18.78
CA ASP A 67 13.88 -17.61 -18.58
C ASP A 67 14.12 -16.18 -19.10
N GLY A 68 15.02 -15.42 -18.47
CA GLY A 68 15.13 -13.97 -18.67
C GLY A 68 15.32 -13.47 -20.12
N ASN A 69 15.86 -14.28 -21.02
CA ASN A 69 16.08 -13.96 -22.44
C ASN A 69 14.95 -14.42 -23.38
N THR A 70 13.90 -15.07 -22.87
CA THR A 70 12.81 -15.58 -23.72
C THR A 70 11.58 -14.68 -23.61
N THR A 71 10.81 -14.62 -24.69
CA THR A 71 9.46 -14.03 -24.73
C THR A 71 8.37 -15.10 -24.75
N ALA A 72 8.78 -16.36 -24.66
CA ALA A 72 7.89 -17.49 -24.78
C ALA A 72 7.15 -17.74 -23.46
N PRO A 73 5.81 -17.77 -23.46
CA PRO A 73 5.06 -17.97 -22.24
C PRO A 73 5.17 -19.39 -21.71
N VAL A 74 4.96 -19.55 -20.41
CA VAL A 74 4.83 -20.84 -19.73
C VAL A 74 3.48 -20.91 -19.03
N THR A 75 2.71 -21.96 -19.28
CA THR A 75 1.41 -22.17 -18.63
C THR A 75 1.43 -23.42 -17.77
N VAL A 76 1.03 -23.30 -16.50
CA VAL A 76 0.90 -24.43 -15.59
C VAL A 76 -0.57 -24.63 -15.25
N TYR A 77 -1.10 -25.79 -15.62
CA TYR A 77 -2.44 -26.25 -15.26
C TYR A 77 -2.36 -27.14 -14.03
N LEU A 78 -3.07 -26.77 -12.96
CA LEU A 78 -3.18 -27.57 -11.74
C LEU A 78 -4.55 -28.25 -11.70
N ASN A 79 -4.70 -29.40 -12.36
CA ASN A 79 -5.99 -30.11 -12.40
C ASN A 79 -6.35 -30.81 -11.08
N ALA A 80 -5.48 -30.72 -10.08
CA ALA A 80 -5.66 -31.22 -8.72
C ALA A 80 -5.15 -30.18 -7.70
N ASN A 81 -5.36 -30.47 -6.41
CA ASN A 81 -5.03 -29.54 -5.33
C ASN A 81 -3.51 -29.26 -5.28
N TYR A 82 -3.16 -27.98 -5.15
CA TYR A 82 -1.79 -27.56 -4.86
C TYR A 82 -1.71 -26.88 -3.50
N THR A 83 -0.76 -27.31 -2.67
CA THR A 83 -0.48 -26.70 -1.36
C THR A 83 0.97 -26.25 -1.30
N ALA A 84 1.19 -25.01 -0.89
CA ALA A 84 2.50 -24.44 -0.58
C ALA A 84 2.46 -23.65 0.73
N THR A 85 3.49 -23.76 1.55
CA THR A 85 3.53 -23.08 2.86
C THR A 85 4.13 -21.68 2.82
N GLU A 86 4.80 -21.29 1.73
CA GLU A 86 5.37 -19.94 1.58
C GLU A 86 4.69 -19.13 0.47
N TYR A 87 4.67 -19.63 -0.76
CA TYR A 87 4.11 -18.85 -1.88
C TYR A 87 3.80 -19.69 -3.13
N VAL A 88 2.97 -19.13 -3.99
CA VAL A 88 2.84 -19.51 -5.41
C VAL A 88 3.09 -18.27 -6.25
N ARG A 89 4.32 -18.15 -6.75
CA ARG A 89 4.79 -16.98 -7.52
C ARG A 89 4.61 -17.21 -9.01
N ILE A 90 4.03 -16.20 -9.64
CA ILE A 90 3.90 -16.12 -11.09
C ILE A 90 4.73 -14.91 -11.53
N ALA A 91 5.78 -15.18 -12.29
CA ALA A 91 6.72 -14.16 -12.75
C ALA A 91 6.59 -13.99 -14.28
N LYS A 92 7.63 -13.42 -14.88
CA LYS A 92 7.68 -13.00 -16.29
C LYS A 92 7.16 -14.07 -17.26
N HIS A 93 6.18 -13.68 -18.09
CA HIS A 93 5.45 -14.54 -19.05
C HIS A 93 4.86 -15.84 -18.45
N GLY A 94 4.68 -15.90 -17.14
CA GLY A 94 4.10 -17.04 -16.45
C GLY A 94 2.58 -16.97 -16.45
N THR A 95 1.94 -18.11 -16.62
CA THR A 95 0.50 -18.28 -16.42
C THR A 95 0.23 -19.46 -15.52
N LEU A 96 -0.55 -19.25 -14.46
CA LEU A 96 -1.08 -20.32 -13.64
C LEU A 96 -2.58 -20.45 -13.88
N VAL A 97 -3.03 -21.67 -14.15
CA VAL A 97 -4.44 -22.03 -14.25
C VAL A 97 -4.72 -23.04 -13.12
N PRO A 98 -5.10 -22.56 -11.91
CA PRO A 98 -5.46 -23.47 -10.84
C PRO A 98 -6.78 -24.18 -11.17
N GLY A 99 -6.90 -25.43 -10.72
CA GLY A 99 -8.15 -26.15 -10.70
C GLY A 99 -9.00 -25.70 -9.52
N THR A 100 -9.45 -26.65 -8.70
CA THR A 100 -10.42 -26.37 -7.63
C THR A 100 -9.83 -25.88 -6.32
N TYR A 101 -8.54 -26.08 -6.05
CA TYR A 101 -7.95 -25.69 -4.76
C TYR A 101 -6.48 -25.31 -4.86
N LEU A 102 -6.19 -24.05 -4.50
CA LEU A 102 -4.85 -23.49 -4.38
C LEU A 102 -4.69 -22.96 -2.94
N SER A 103 -3.88 -23.64 -2.13
CA SER A 103 -3.66 -23.26 -0.73
C SER A 103 -2.24 -22.77 -0.55
N THR A 104 -2.08 -21.46 -0.38
CA THR A 104 -0.80 -20.81 -0.12
C THR A 104 -1.02 -19.48 0.58
N PRO A 105 -0.13 -19.05 1.48
CA PRO A 105 -0.32 -17.77 2.14
C PRO A 105 -0.08 -16.58 1.20
N ARG A 106 0.68 -16.73 0.12
CA ARG A 106 1.02 -15.61 -0.79
C ARG A 106 1.01 -16.00 -2.25
N ILE A 107 0.44 -15.14 -3.09
CA ILE A 107 0.38 -15.30 -4.55
C ILE A 107 0.88 -14.02 -5.21
N PRO A 108 2.21 -13.85 -5.33
CA PRO A 108 2.78 -12.70 -5.99
C PRO A 108 2.79 -12.84 -7.52
N LEU A 109 2.28 -11.80 -8.19
CA LEU A 109 2.35 -11.56 -9.63
C LEU A 109 3.47 -10.54 -9.91
N ASP A 110 4.70 -11.01 -10.07
CA ASP A 110 5.89 -10.15 -10.05
C ASP A 110 6.06 -9.26 -11.30
N TYR A 111 5.33 -9.55 -12.37
CA TYR A 111 5.47 -8.88 -13.67
C TYR A 111 4.12 -8.53 -14.28
N SER A 112 4.10 -7.50 -15.14
CA SER A 112 2.89 -7.02 -15.82
C SER A 112 2.23 -8.06 -16.73
N ASP A 113 2.99 -9.06 -17.16
CA ASP A 113 2.55 -10.16 -18.00
C ASP A 113 2.36 -11.48 -17.23
N ALA A 114 2.50 -11.46 -15.90
CA ALA A 114 2.16 -12.60 -15.06
C ALA A 114 0.63 -12.76 -15.00
N VAL A 115 0.14 -13.97 -15.20
CA VAL A 115 -1.30 -14.26 -15.26
C VAL A 115 -1.70 -15.35 -14.26
N LEU A 116 -2.66 -15.06 -13.40
CA LEU A 116 -3.41 -16.04 -12.62
C LEU A 116 -4.80 -16.20 -13.25
N ASP A 117 -5.06 -17.31 -13.93
CA ASP A 117 -6.32 -17.56 -14.61
C ASP A 117 -7.24 -18.43 -13.76
N VAL A 118 -8.09 -17.79 -12.98
CA VAL A 118 -9.13 -18.41 -12.14
C VAL A 118 -10.51 -18.34 -12.80
N SER A 119 -10.58 -18.08 -14.11
CA SER A 119 -11.84 -17.83 -14.81
C SER A 119 -12.84 -18.99 -14.79
N ALA A 120 -12.35 -20.22 -14.61
CA ALA A 120 -13.19 -21.42 -14.58
C ALA A 120 -13.98 -21.59 -13.27
N ALA A 121 -13.40 -21.24 -12.12
CA ALA A 121 -13.96 -21.53 -10.80
C ALA A 121 -14.05 -20.31 -9.87
N GLY A 122 -13.45 -19.18 -10.26
CA GLY A 122 -13.15 -18.07 -9.36
C GLY A 122 -12.06 -18.42 -8.34
N MET A 123 -11.75 -17.46 -7.48
CA MET A 123 -10.83 -17.63 -6.37
C MET A 123 -11.42 -17.08 -5.08
N THR A 124 -11.27 -17.80 -3.99
CA THR A 124 -11.55 -17.29 -2.65
C THR A 124 -10.24 -17.13 -1.88
N LEU A 125 -9.95 -15.92 -1.42
CA LEU A 125 -8.87 -15.66 -0.48
C LEU A 125 -9.43 -15.78 0.94
N VAL A 126 -8.81 -16.63 1.74
CA VAL A 126 -9.15 -16.80 3.16
C VAL A 126 -8.18 -16.00 4.04
N ASP A 127 -8.48 -15.94 5.35
CA ASP A 127 -7.63 -15.30 6.35
C ASP A 127 -6.14 -15.70 6.20
N GLY A 128 -5.27 -14.69 6.21
CA GLY A 128 -3.82 -14.84 6.02
C GLY A 128 -3.36 -15.05 4.57
N MET A 129 -4.27 -15.15 3.59
CA MET A 129 -3.90 -15.19 2.17
C MET A 129 -3.69 -13.80 1.60
N THR A 130 -2.63 -13.64 0.83
CA THR A 130 -2.31 -12.42 0.09
C THR A 130 -2.25 -12.71 -1.41
N LEU A 131 -3.05 -12.00 -2.18
CA LEU A 131 -2.90 -11.85 -3.62
C LEU A 131 -2.20 -10.51 -3.89
N GLU A 132 -1.04 -10.53 -4.54
CA GLU A 132 -0.26 -9.30 -4.69
C GLU A 132 0.48 -9.13 -6.02
N GLY A 133 0.95 -7.91 -6.26
CA GLY A 133 1.84 -7.59 -7.37
C GLY A 133 1.12 -6.91 -8.54
N ARG A 134 1.75 -6.92 -9.73
CA ARG A 134 1.40 -6.05 -10.86
C ARG A 134 0.94 -6.80 -12.11
N GLY A 135 0.46 -8.03 -11.96
CA GLY A 135 0.00 -8.87 -13.06
C GLY A 135 -1.51 -8.84 -13.29
N THR A 136 -2.01 -9.83 -14.02
CA THR A 136 -3.44 -10.00 -14.30
C THR A 136 -4.01 -11.24 -13.61
N VAL A 137 -5.15 -11.07 -12.94
CA VAL A 137 -6.02 -12.16 -12.49
C VAL A 137 -7.22 -12.23 -13.41
N THR A 138 -7.38 -13.34 -14.10
CA THR A 138 -8.52 -13.58 -14.98
C THR A 138 -9.61 -14.29 -14.21
N GLY A 139 -10.82 -13.72 -14.15
CA GLY A 139 -11.95 -14.31 -13.42
C GLY A 139 -12.31 -13.58 -12.12
N MET A 140 -13.31 -14.14 -11.42
CA MET A 140 -13.85 -13.57 -10.18
C MET A 140 -12.95 -13.88 -8.98
N VAL A 141 -12.79 -12.90 -8.08
CA VAL A 141 -12.08 -13.05 -6.80
C VAL A 141 -13.00 -12.61 -5.66
N THR A 142 -13.11 -13.44 -4.64
CA THR A 142 -13.78 -13.11 -3.37
C THR A 142 -12.73 -13.13 -2.26
N ALA A 143 -12.58 -12.03 -1.55
CA ALA A 143 -11.59 -11.86 -0.50
C ALA A 143 -12.26 -11.74 0.87
N ALA A 144 -11.98 -12.70 1.75
CA ALA A 144 -12.53 -12.74 3.10
C ALA A 144 -11.81 -11.74 4.04
N GLU A 145 -12.39 -11.52 5.22
CA GLU A 145 -11.72 -10.82 6.33
C GLU A 145 -10.35 -11.44 6.63
N GLY A 146 -9.35 -10.61 6.90
CA GLY A 146 -7.96 -11.05 7.17
C GLY A 146 -7.16 -11.49 5.94
N SER A 147 -7.77 -11.44 4.74
CA SER A 147 -7.04 -11.60 3.48
C SER A 147 -6.63 -10.24 2.90
N MET A 148 -5.67 -10.26 1.98
CA MET A 148 -5.15 -9.05 1.34
C MET A 148 -5.17 -9.15 -0.18
N VAL A 149 -5.62 -8.09 -0.86
CA VAL A 149 -5.55 -7.92 -2.31
C VAL A 149 -4.83 -6.61 -2.60
N SER A 150 -3.56 -6.68 -3.00
CA SER A 150 -2.71 -5.50 -3.08
C SER A 150 -1.92 -5.45 -4.39
N PRO A 151 -1.84 -4.32 -5.10
CA PRO A 151 -0.92 -4.15 -6.23
C PRO A 151 0.59 -4.29 -5.92
N GLY A 152 0.96 -4.66 -4.69
CA GLY A 152 2.31 -4.98 -4.22
C GLY A 152 2.99 -3.81 -3.52
N MET A 153 4.25 -3.99 -3.11
CA MET A 153 5.06 -2.92 -2.49
C MET A 153 5.82 -2.06 -3.51
N THR A 154 5.91 -2.49 -4.76
CA THR A 154 6.45 -1.65 -5.85
C THR A 154 5.30 -1.13 -6.70
N THR A 155 5.48 0.02 -7.34
CA THR A 155 4.48 0.56 -8.25
C THR A 155 4.13 -0.41 -9.38
N GLY A 156 2.87 -0.35 -9.82
CA GLY A 156 2.30 -1.33 -10.73
C GLY A 156 0.78 -1.39 -10.69
N THR A 157 0.21 -2.07 -11.68
CA THR A 157 -1.23 -2.33 -11.79
C THR A 157 -1.53 -3.79 -11.47
N LEU A 158 -2.32 -4.06 -10.44
CA LEU A 158 -2.99 -5.36 -10.30
C LEU A 158 -4.29 -5.30 -11.10
N ASN A 159 -4.39 -6.10 -12.16
CA ASN A 159 -5.56 -6.13 -13.03
C ASN A 159 -6.42 -7.36 -12.72
N ILE A 160 -7.66 -7.17 -12.28
CA ILE A 160 -8.65 -8.24 -12.13
C ILE A 160 -9.70 -8.10 -13.23
N THR A 161 -9.81 -9.09 -14.11
CA THR A 161 -10.72 -8.99 -15.26
C THR A 161 -12.16 -9.34 -14.94
N GLY A 162 -12.40 -10.07 -13.85
CA GLY A 162 -13.73 -10.35 -13.32
C GLY A 162 -14.15 -9.39 -12.20
N ASP A 163 -15.13 -9.82 -11.42
CA ASP A 163 -15.55 -9.11 -10.22
C ASP A 163 -14.57 -9.35 -9.08
N LEU A 164 -14.35 -8.32 -8.26
CA LEU A 164 -13.62 -8.38 -7.00
C LEU A 164 -14.57 -8.03 -5.84
N ASP A 165 -14.83 -9.01 -4.99
CA ASP A 165 -15.61 -8.84 -3.77
C ASP A 165 -14.71 -8.83 -2.54
N MET A 166 -14.49 -7.64 -1.98
CA MET A 166 -13.80 -7.39 -0.70
C MET A 166 -14.80 -6.98 0.39
N SER A 167 -16.09 -7.23 0.20
CA SER A 167 -17.15 -6.78 1.11
C SER A 167 -17.06 -7.38 2.51
N ALA A 168 -16.29 -8.45 2.69
CA ALA A 168 -16.03 -9.09 3.97
C ALA A 168 -14.90 -8.42 4.78
N GLY A 169 -14.23 -7.41 4.24
CA GLY A 169 -13.17 -6.68 4.96
C GLY A 169 -11.76 -7.15 4.62
N ALA A 170 -11.49 -7.47 3.36
CA ALA A 170 -10.13 -7.67 2.90
C ALA A 170 -9.38 -6.33 2.83
N ASP A 171 -8.07 -6.39 3.09
CA ASP A 171 -7.20 -5.21 3.15
C ASP A 171 -6.49 -4.96 1.82
N MET A 172 -6.00 -3.73 1.65
CA MET A 172 -5.15 -3.34 0.52
C MET A 172 -3.98 -2.49 1.00
N THR A 173 -2.80 -2.73 0.43
CA THR A 173 -1.64 -1.85 0.51
C THR A 173 -1.52 -1.06 -0.79
N TRP A 174 -1.33 0.25 -0.68
CA TRP A 174 -1.05 1.14 -1.79
C TRP A 174 0.30 1.82 -1.59
N SER A 175 1.16 1.79 -2.61
CA SER A 175 2.44 2.48 -2.59
C SER A 175 2.54 3.65 -3.58
N LEU A 176 3.30 4.66 -3.16
CA LEU A 176 3.74 5.80 -3.96
C LEU A 176 5.21 5.62 -4.33
N GLY A 177 5.52 5.42 -5.61
CA GLY A 177 6.90 5.22 -6.07
C GLY A 177 7.60 6.49 -6.54
N THR A 178 6.85 7.56 -6.81
CA THR A 178 7.40 8.87 -7.17
C THR A 178 6.46 9.95 -6.66
N LEU A 179 6.99 11.05 -6.11
CA LEU A 179 6.23 12.23 -5.63
C LEU A 179 5.50 12.92 -6.78
N THR A 180 4.39 12.31 -7.18
CA THR A 180 3.48 12.70 -8.26
C THR A 180 2.07 12.37 -7.81
N ASP A 181 1.08 12.93 -8.49
CA ASP A 181 -0.35 12.72 -8.24
C ASP A 181 -1.09 12.47 -9.56
N ASN A 182 -2.43 12.44 -9.54
CA ASN A 182 -3.24 12.30 -10.76
C ASN A 182 -2.99 13.39 -11.82
N THR A 183 -2.39 14.53 -11.43
CA THR A 183 -2.11 15.66 -12.33
C THR A 183 -0.79 15.50 -13.06
N THR A 184 0.20 14.88 -12.40
CA THR A 184 1.60 14.86 -12.83
C THR A 184 2.16 13.47 -13.10
N GLY A 185 1.54 12.43 -12.54
CA GLY A 185 1.94 11.04 -12.67
C GLY A 185 0.89 10.16 -13.35
N VAL A 186 1.23 8.88 -13.46
CA VAL A 186 0.44 7.85 -14.12
C VAL A 186 0.15 6.71 -13.14
N ALA A 187 -1.13 6.48 -12.86
CA ALA A 187 -1.59 5.36 -12.06
C ALA A 187 -1.12 4.02 -12.64
N GLY A 188 -0.60 3.15 -11.79
CA GLY A 188 0.01 1.87 -12.17
C GLY A 188 1.46 1.96 -12.63
N THR A 189 2.04 3.16 -12.70
CA THR A 189 3.46 3.39 -13.03
C THR A 189 4.17 4.16 -11.92
N ASP A 190 3.68 5.34 -11.56
CA ASP A 190 4.29 6.20 -10.53
C ASP A 190 3.71 5.95 -9.12
N PHE A 191 2.52 5.34 -9.08
CA PHE A 191 1.86 4.85 -7.88
C PHE A 191 1.03 3.62 -8.21
N ASN A 192 0.65 2.84 -7.21
CA ASN A 192 -0.13 1.63 -7.44
C ASN A 192 -1.54 1.88 -7.95
N LEU A 193 -2.04 0.93 -8.75
CA LEU A 193 -3.42 0.89 -9.23
C LEU A 193 -4.02 -0.51 -9.08
N LEU A 194 -5.19 -0.61 -8.46
CA LEU A 194 -6.06 -1.77 -8.55
C LEU A 194 -7.09 -1.57 -9.68
N LEU A 195 -6.91 -2.26 -10.80
CA LEU A 195 -7.80 -2.19 -11.94
C LEU A 195 -8.76 -3.37 -11.93
N VAL A 196 -10.07 -3.12 -11.80
CA VAL A 196 -11.10 -4.15 -11.84
C VAL A 196 -11.99 -3.93 -13.07
N SER A 197 -11.98 -4.87 -14.01
CA SER A 197 -12.83 -4.76 -15.21
C SER A 197 -14.30 -5.11 -14.93
N GLY A 198 -14.58 -5.85 -13.86
CA GLY A 198 -15.91 -6.14 -13.36
C GLY A 198 -16.35 -5.21 -12.23
N ALA A 199 -17.21 -5.72 -11.35
CA ALA A 199 -17.65 -5.02 -10.15
C ALA A 199 -16.59 -5.08 -9.04
N LEU A 200 -16.35 -3.96 -8.36
CA LEU A 200 -15.60 -3.90 -7.10
C LEU A 200 -16.56 -3.61 -5.95
N THR A 201 -16.59 -4.49 -4.95
CA THR A 201 -17.34 -4.26 -3.70
C THR A 201 -16.39 -4.19 -2.52
N LEU A 202 -16.44 -3.09 -1.75
CA LEU A 202 -15.67 -2.85 -0.52
C LEU A 202 -16.62 -2.80 0.68
N GLY A 203 -16.24 -3.36 1.84
CA GLY A 203 -17.14 -3.40 3.00
C GLY A 203 -16.57 -4.07 4.26
N ALA A 204 -17.41 -4.14 5.30
CA ALA A 204 -17.28 -4.86 6.58
C ALA A 204 -16.06 -4.60 7.50
N ALA A 205 -14.89 -4.26 6.98
CA ALA A 205 -13.73 -3.78 7.75
C ALA A 205 -12.57 -3.31 6.86
N SER A 206 -12.70 -3.31 5.52
CA SER A 206 -11.56 -3.14 4.60
C SER A 206 -10.67 -1.96 4.96
N GLU A 207 -9.41 -2.24 5.24
CA GLU A 207 -8.40 -1.26 5.58
C GLU A 207 -7.49 -0.97 4.39
N LEU A 208 -7.10 0.31 4.25
CA LEU A 208 -6.08 0.76 3.32
C LEU A 208 -4.79 1.08 4.09
N THR A 209 -3.72 0.35 3.81
CA THR A 209 -2.37 0.67 4.30
C THR A 209 -1.64 1.52 3.27
N LEU A 210 -1.03 2.62 3.72
CA LEU A 210 -0.21 3.51 2.91
C LEU A 210 1.27 3.13 3.04
N ASP A 211 1.94 2.97 1.90
CA ASP A 211 3.37 2.65 1.84
C ASP A 211 4.13 3.75 1.09
N PHE A 212 5.01 4.45 1.81
CA PHE A 212 5.88 5.50 1.28
C PHE A 212 7.34 5.08 1.24
N THR A 213 7.66 3.79 1.32
CA THR A 213 9.05 3.29 1.39
C THR A 213 9.94 3.85 0.28
N ASP A 214 9.41 4.02 -0.93
CA ASP A 214 10.16 4.50 -2.10
C ASP A 214 10.39 6.03 -2.13
N VAL A 215 9.54 6.82 -1.46
CA VAL A 215 9.56 8.29 -1.52
C VAL A 215 9.80 8.98 -0.17
N GLY A 216 9.78 8.22 0.93
CA GLY A 216 9.83 8.74 2.29
C GLY A 216 8.47 9.22 2.79
N ASP A 217 8.25 9.15 4.11
CA ASP A 217 7.01 9.56 4.74
C ASP A 217 6.68 11.05 4.48
N PRO A 218 5.39 11.43 4.40
CA PRO A 218 4.96 12.82 4.33
C PRO A 218 5.63 13.69 5.39
N SER A 219 6.39 14.68 4.93
CA SER A 219 7.18 15.56 5.80
C SER A 219 7.29 16.97 5.24
N ALA A 220 7.46 17.95 6.13
CA ALA A 220 7.51 19.37 5.76
C ALA A 220 8.78 19.74 4.96
N ALA A 221 9.78 18.84 4.93
CA ALA A 221 10.99 18.99 4.13
C ALA A 221 10.72 18.83 2.62
N GLU A 222 9.64 18.13 2.25
CA GLU A 222 9.28 17.88 0.87
C GLU A 222 8.12 18.80 0.47
N THR A 223 8.39 19.75 -0.43
CA THR A 223 7.42 20.77 -0.86
C THR A 223 6.19 20.19 -1.54
N PHE A 224 6.28 18.95 -2.06
CA PHE A 224 5.15 18.20 -2.55
C PHE A 224 4.01 18.17 -1.51
N TRP A 225 4.31 17.88 -0.24
CA TRP A 225 3.27 17.74 0.81
C TRP A 225 2.66 19.06 1.31
N SER A 226 3.00 20.20 0.68
CA SER A 226 2.44 21.52 1.00
C SER A 226 1.15 21.85 0.23
N SER A 227 0.72 20.99 -0.68
CA SER A 227 -0.52 21.13 -1.46
C SER A 227 -1.43 19.92 -1.34
N ASP A 228 -2.71 20.10 -1.70
CA ASP A 228 -3.66 19.00 -1.81
C ASP A 228 -3.33 18.11 -3.00
N HIS A 229 -3.47 16.80 -2.83
CA HIS A 229 -3.21 15.80 -3.86
C HIS A 229 -4.32 14.74 -3.92
N ALA A 230 -4.44 14.10 -5.08
CA ALA A 230 -5.35 12.97 -5.26
C ALA A 230 -4.70 11.89 -6.13
N TRP A 231 -4.89 10.64 -5.73
CA TRP A 231 -4.45 9.46 -6.47
C TRP A 231 -5.64 8.54 -6.74
N THR A 232 -5.80 8.12 -7.99
CA THR A 232 -6.73 7.05 -8.33
C THR A 232 -6.10 5.71 -7.93
N ILE A 233 -6.58 5.12 -6.82
CA ILE A 233 -5.99 3.90 -6.25
C ILE A 233 -6.72 2.63 -6.69
N ALA A 234 -8.00 2.75 -7.04
CA ALA A 234 -8.77 1.65 -7.62
C ALA A 234 -9.77 2.17 -8.66
N THR A 235 -10.00 1.40 -9.72
CA THR A 235 -11.01 1.66 -10.75
C THR A 235 -11.85 0.42 -10.97
N ALA A 236 -13.17 0.57 -11.15
CA ALA A 236 -14.05 -0.54 -11.45
C ALA A 236 -15.09 -0.21 -12.52
N PHE A 237 -15.66 -1.23 -13.16
CA PHE A 237 -16.83 -1.03 -14.03
C PHE A 237 -18.06 -0.57 -13.22
N THR A 238 -18.26 -1.18 -12.06
CA THR A 238 -19.19 -0.70 -11.03
C THR A 238 -18.52 -0.77 -9.68
N LEU A 239 -18.67 0.27 -8.87
CA LEU A 239 -18.07 0.35 -7.54
C LEU A 239 -19.17 0.44 -6.47
N ALA A 240 -19.08 -0.40 -5.44
CA ALA A 240 -19.93 -0.35 -4.27
C ALA A 240 -19.09 -0.32 -3.00
N GLY A 241 -19.32 0.68 -2.15
CA GLY A 241 -18.56 0.86 -0.90
C GLY A 241 -17.20 1.52 -1.11
N ASN A 242 -16.54 1.80 0.02
CA ASN A 242 -15.22 2.42 0.11
C ASN A 242 -14.39 1.69 1.18
N PHE A 243 -13.09 1.94 1.26
CA PHE A 243 -12.30 1.56 2.43
C PHE A 243 -12.87 2.20 3.69
N VAL A 244 -12.94 1.42 4.76
CA VAL A 244 -13.55 1.84 6.04
C VAL A 244 -12.55 2.68 6.84
N SER A 245 -11.28 2.30 6.80
CA SER A 245 -10.19 2.97 7.49
C SER A 245 -8.94 3.01 6.63
N ILE A 246 -8.04 3.91 7.01
CA ILE A 246 -6.68 3.99 6.49
C ILE A 246 -5.75 3.80 7.69
N THR A 247 -4.72 2.98 7.56
CA THR A 247 -3.68 2.84 8.59
C THR A 247 -2.85 4.12 8.66
N ASN A 248 -2.76 4.73 9.85
CA ASN A 248 -2.02 5.98 10.08
C ASN A 248 -2.39 7.12 9.10
N PRO A 249 -3.66 7.58 9.04
CA PRO A 249 -4.10 8.51 8.00
C PRO A 249 -3.56 9.93 8.13
N THR A 250 -2.89 10.27 9.23
CA THR A 250 -2.54 11.65 9.56
C THR A 250 -1.04 11.80 9.78
N TRP A 251 -0.47 12.77 9.08
CA TRP A 251 0.86 13.31 9.31
C TRP A 251 0.72 14.76 9.72
N ALA A 252 1.79 15.36 10.21
CA ALA A 252 1.72 16.76 10.59
C ALA A 252 1.59 17.71 9.39
N THR A 253 2.04 17.27 8.21
CA THR A 253 1.88 17.99 6.95
C THR A 253 0.47 17.92 6.39
N GLY A 254 -0.37 16.97 6.80
CA GLY A 254 -1.70 16.79 6.24
C GLY A 254 -2.34 15.44 6.55
N ALA A 255 -3.54 15.23 6.02
CA ALA A 255 -4.32 14.03 6.29
C ALA A 255 -4.82 13.36 5.01
N PHE A 256 -4.86 12.05 5.05
CA PHE A 256 -5.38 11.20 3.98
C PHE A 256 -6.82 10.78 4.26
N ALA A 257 -7.62 10.77 3.21
CA ALA A 257 -8.98 10.24 3.22
C ALA A 257 -9.30 9.61 1.87
N THR A 258 -10.15 8.58 1.85
CA THR A 258 -10.65 8.01 0.60
C THR A 258 -11.96 8.68 0.18
N SER A 259 -12.19 8.76 -1.12
CA SER A 259 -13.47 9.20 -1.69
C SER A 259 -13.80 8.41 -2.96
N ILE A 260 -15.04 8.51 -3.42
CA ILE A 260 -15.49 7.85 -4.65
C ILE A 260 -15.90 8.90 -5.68
N VAL A 261 -15.34 8.79 -6.88
CA VAL A 261 -15.72 9.61 -8.04
C VAL A 261 -15.75 8.72 -9.28
N ASP A 262 -16.90 8.66 -9.96
CA ASP A 262 -17.06 7.95 -11.24
C ASP A 262 -16.53 6.49 -11.26
N ASN A 263 -16.90 5.69 -10.25
CA ASN A 263 -16.42 4.32 -10.03
C ASN A 263 -14.91 4.18 -9.78
N ASN A 264 -14.24 5.27 -9.40
CA ASN A 264 -12.88 5.25 -8.91
C ASN A 264 -12.87 5.48 -7.40
N VAL A 265 -11.99 4.77 -6.71
CA VAL A 265 -11.58 5.13 -5.35
C VAL A 265 -10.38 6.07 -5.48
N LEU A 266 -10.53 7.26 -4.92
CA LEU A 266 -9.47 8.25 -4.82
C LEU A 266 -8.92 8.22 -3.39
N LEU A 267 -7.60 8.21 -3.27
CA LEU A 267 -6.91 8.62 -2.06
C LEU A 267 -6.65 10.12 -2.17
N ASN A 268 -7.22 10.91 -1.27
CA ASN A 268 -7.01 12.35 -1.22
C ASN A 268 -6.09 12.67 -0.05
N TYR A 269 -5.13 13.55 -0.30
CA TYR A 269 -4.34 14.19 0.73
C TYR A 269 -4.75 15.66 0.81
N VAL A 270 -5.08 16.12 2.02
CA VAL A 270 -5.35 17.52 2.30
C VAL A 270 -4.18 18.07 3.10
N ALA A 271 -3.50 19.06 2.54
CA ALA A 271 -2.39 19.70 3.22
C ALA A 271 -2.86 20.43 4.48
N SER A 272 -2.07 20.31 5.54
CA SER A 272 -2.26 21.00 6.79
C SER A 272 -2.09 22.49 6.57
N THR A 273 -3.11 23.27 6.92
CA THR A 273 -3.02 24.74 6.97
C THR A 273 -2.45 25.22 8.31
N ALA A 274 -1.95 24.32 9.16
CA ALA A 274 -1.33 24.70 10.41
C ALA A 274 -0.09 25.53 10.11
N LEU A 275 0.03 26.69 10.74
CA LEU A 275 1.21 27.51 10.59
C LEU A 275 2.44 26.72 11.05
N PRO A 276 3.55 26.72 10.28
CA PRO A 276 4.78 26.07 10.71
C PRO A 276 5.23 26.68 12.04
N ILE A 277 5.60 25.84 13.00
CA ILE A 277 6.10 26.26 14.31
C ILE A 277 7.57 26.58 14.13
N PRO A 278 8.01 27.85 14.26
CA PRO A 278 9.42 28.18 14.10
C PRO A 278 10.28 27.33 15.02
N GLY A 279 11.32 26.66 14.50
CA GLY A 279 12.09 25.68 15.28
C GLY A 279 11.75 24.22 15.01
N ASP A 280 10.57 23.91 14.47
CA ASP A 280 10.12 22.55 14.15
C ASP A 280 10.52 22.21 12.71
N THR A 281 11.68 21.60 12.54
CA THR A 281 12.27 21.31 11.23
C THR A 281 11.70 20.05 10.58
N ASN A 282 11.14 19.14 11.37
CA ASN A 282 10.59 17.86 10.88
C ASN A 282 9.06 17.88 10.76
N GLY A 283 8.43 18.94 11.27
CA GLY A 283 7.00 19.18 11.26
C GLY A 283 6.25 18.42 12.33
N ASP A 284 6.88 17.66 13.23
CA ASP A 284 6.19 16.76 14.16
C ASP A 284 5.45 17.48 15.30
N ARG A 285 5.46 18.83 15.28
CA ARG A 285 4.88 19.74 16.26
C ARG A 285 5.58 19.69 17.61
N LEU A 286 6.77 19.08 17.67
CA LEU A 286 7.71 19.20 18.76
C LEU A 286 8.87 20.07 18.25
N VAL A 287 9.42 20.89 19.13
CA VAL A 287 10.68 21.58 18.88
C VAL A 287 11.67 21.03 19.87
N ASP A 288 12.50 20.10 19.41
CA ASP A 288 13.35 19.29 20.28
C ASP A 288 14.79 19.08 19.77
N GLU A 289 15.49 18.09 20.34
CA GLU A 289 16.88 17.78 20.01
C GLU A 289 17.07 17.31 18.55
N LEU A 290 16.04 16.74 17.92
CA LEU A 290 16.06 16.32 16.52
C LEU A 290 16.10 17.55 15.60
N ASP A 291 15.36 18.60 15.95
CA ASP A 291 15.39 19.86 15.20
C ASP A 291 16.68 20.61 15.38
N ALA A 292 17.18 20.68 16.62
CA ALA A 292 18.46 21.29 16.91
C ALA A 292 19.61 20.60 16.17
N ARG A 293 19.51 19.28 15.97
CA ARG A 293 20.46 18.52 15.15
C ARG A 293 20.41 18.92 13.69
N ARG A 294 19.21 19.01 13.08
CA ARG A 294 19.06 19.46 11.68
C ARG A 294 19.61 20.86 11.46
N LEU A 295 19.30 21.80 12.35
CA LEU A 295 19.86 23.15 12.30
C LEU A 295 21.40 23.13 12.39
N ALA A 296 21.98 22.30 13.27
CA ALA A 296 23.42 22.18 13.40
C ALA A 296 24.09 21.57 12.16
N GLU A 297 23.43 20.61 11.49
CA GLU A 297 23.92 20.00 10.24
C GLU A 297 23.98 21.00 9.08
N LYS A 298 23.11 22.03 9.09
CA LYS A 298 23.04 23.08 8.06
C LYS A 298 23.71 24.38 8.47
N TRP A 299 24.43 24.41 9.58
CA TRP A 299 25.03 25.64 10.11
C TRP A 299 25.91 26.39 9.11
N GLY A 300 25.57 27.64 8.84
CA GLY A 300 26.26 28.52 7.91
C GLY A 300 25.96 28.24 6.43
N ALA A 301 25.05 27.32 6.12
CA ALA A 301 24.62 27.05 4.75
C ALA A 301 23.72 28.17 4.25
N SER A 302 23.88 28.56 2.98
CA SER A 302 22.89 29.35 2.27
C SER A 302 21.78 28.45 1.76
N VAL A 303 20.54 28.78 2.10
CA VAL A 303 19.36 28.00 1.72
C VAL A 303 18.40 28.86 0.89
N GLY A 304 17.66 28.21 -0.01
CA GLY A 304 16.73 28.87 -0.91
C GLY A 304 15.34 29.04 -0.32
N GLU A 305 14.38 29.35 -1.19
CA GLU A 305 12.96 29.30 -0.87
C GLU A 305 12.60 27.90 -0.33
N GLY A 306 11.96 27.82 0.84
CA GLY A 306 11.72 26.55 1.54
C GLY A 306 12.78 26.15 2.58
N GLY A 307 13.77 27.01 2.88
CA GLY A 307 14.84 26.74 3.85
C GLY A 307 14.42 26.49 5.32
N PHE A 308 13.13 26.59 5.64
CA PHE A 308 12.60 26.37 6.99
C PHE A 308 12.94 24.98 7.54
N ALA A 309 12.78 23.93 6.72
CA ALA A 309 13.14 22.56 7.11
C ALA A 309 14.65 22.33 7.23
N ASP A 310 15.45 23.18 6.59
CA ASP A 310 16.90 23.23 6.72
C ASP A 310 17.36 24.07 7.93
N GLY A 311 16.43 24.67 8.67
CA GLY A 311 16.71 25.48 9.86
C GLY A 311 16.89 26.97 9.61
N ASP A 312 16.45 27.51 8.47
CA ASP A 312 16.31 28.96 8.23
C ASP A 312 14.88 29.39 8.59
N PHE A 313 14.69 29.76 9.85
CA PHE A 313 13.37 30.06 10.40
C PHE A 313 12.96 31.53 10.22
N ASN A 314 13.92 32.41 9.93
CA ASN A 314 13.65 33.83 9.66
C ASN A 314 13.58 34.17 8.15
N ALA A 315 13.84 33.19 7.29
CA ALA A 315 13.86 33.29 5.83
C ALA A 315 14.86 34.33 5.30
N ASP A 316 16.01 34.48 5.99
CA ASP A 316 17.10 35.37 5.55
C ASP A 316 18.06 34.68 4.55
N GLY A 317 17.84 33.40 4.27
CA GLY A 317 18.58 32.60 3.32
C GLY A 317 19.87 32.01 3.89
N VAL A 318 20.15 32.12 5.20
CA VAL A 318 21.36 31.58 5.83
C VAL A 318 21.05 31.00 7.21
N VAL A 319 21.29 29.71 7.41
CA VAL A 319 21.13 29.07 8.72
C VAL A 319 22.22 29.54 9.68
N ASN A 320 21.86 30.29 10.73
CA ASN A 320 22.84 30.90 11.62
C ASN A 320 22.35 31.03 13.08
N ALA A 321 23.06 31.84 13.88
CA ALA A 321 22.75 32.03 15.30
C ALA A 321 21.36 32.65 15.56
N LEU A 322 20.82 33.41 14.60
CA LEU A 322 19.46 33.93 14.67
C LEU A 322 18.44 32.78 14.62
N ASP A 323 18.63 31.81 13.75
CA ASP A 323 17.75 30.64 13.68
C ASP A 323 17.85 29.76 14.92
N ALA A 324 19.06 29.57 15.45
CA ALA A 324 19.22 28.86 16.72
C ALA A 324 18.49 29.55 17.88
N SER A 325 18.42 30.89 17.86
CA SER A 325 17.65 31.64 18.85
C SER A 325 16.14 31.48 18.67
N ILE A 326 15.67 31.32 17.43
CA ILE A 326 14.27 31.04 17.11
C ILE A 326 13.90 29.63 17.58
N LEU A 327 14.73 28.63 17.29
CA LEU A 327 14.54 27.26 17.75
C LEU A 327 14.48 27.20 19.28
N ALA A 328 15.45 27.82 19.96
CA ALA A 328 15.49 27.85 21.41
C ALA A 328 14.27 28.56 22.02
N ALA A 329 13.75 29.61 21.36
CA ALA A 329 12.59 30.35 21.83
C ALA A 329 11.27 29.57 21.69
N ASN A 330 11.22 28.61 20.78
CA ASN A 330 10.04 27.79 20.51
C ASN A 330 10.19 26.35 21.02
N TRP A 331 11.19 26.07 21.86
CA TRP A 331 11.38 24.73 22.42
C TRP A 331 10.14 24.25 23.18
N GLY A 332 9.56 23.10 22.79
CA GLY A 332 8.36 22.58 23.44
C GLY A 332 7.51 21.64 22.59
N ASP A 333 6.37 21.24 23.17
CA ASP A 333 5.38 20.35 22.56
C ASP A 333 4.11 21.15 22.20
N TYR A 334 3.74 21.10 20.92
CA TYR A 334 2.59 21.78 20.33
C TYR A 334 1.57 20.79 19.74
N THR A 335 1.65 19.50 20.12
CA THR A 335 0.68 18.45 19.75
C THR A 335 -0.65 18.58 20.49
N GLY A 336 -0.66 19.30 21.62
CA GLY A 336 -1.86 19.63 22.37
C GLY A 336 -2.68 20.71 21.65
N GLY A 337 -3.86 20.34 21.13
CA GLY A 337 -4.86 21.32 20.71
C GLY A 337 -5.21 22.25 21.86
N GLU A 338 -5.28 23.56 21.57
CA GLU A 338 -5.67 24.65 22.49
C GLU A 338 -6.60 24.15 23.60
N SER A 339 -6.04 23.95 24.80
CA SER A 339 -6.87 23.78 25.98
C SER A 339 -7.53 25.13 26.19
N THR A 340 -8.80 25.24 25.77
CA THR A 340 -9.71 26.26 26.28
C THR A 340 -9.97 25.95 27.75
N ALA A 341 -8.94 26.08 28.59
CA ALA A 341 -9.11 26.18 30.02
C ALA A 341 -10.02 27.39 30.22
N ALA A 342 -11.28 27.13 30.56
CA ALA A 342 -12.23 28.16 30.93
C ALA A 342 -11.57 28.99 32.02
N VAL A 343 -11.12 30.20 31.67
CA VAL A 343 -10.65 31.18 32.63
C VAL A 343 -11.83 31.39 33.60
N PRO A 344 -11.70 31.10 34.90
CA PRO A 344 -12.76 31.37 35.84
C PRO A 344 -13.06 32.87 35.79
N GLU A 345 -14.26 33.23 35.35
CA GLU A 345 -14.63 34.65 35.24
C GLU A 345 -14.42 35.33 36.60
N PRO A 346 -13.66 36.44 36.65
CA PRO A 346 -13.27 37.06 37.90
C PRO A 346 -14.48 37.71 38.55
N SER A 347 -15.11 37.04 39.54
CA SER A 347 -15.92 37.64 40.63
C SER A 347 -16.94 38.73 40.25
N SER A 348 -17.38 38.80 39.00
CA SER A 348 -18.23 39.87 38.47
C SER A 348 -19.65 39.75 39.05
N ILE A 349 -20.12 38.54 39.30
CA ILE A 349 -21.36 38.24 40.02
C ILE A 349 -21.29 38.71 41.49
N VAL A 350 -20.13 38.57 42.14
CA VAL A 350 -19.96 39.02 43.55
C VAL A 350 -19.97 40.54 43.63
N LEU A 351 -19.32 41.22 42.68
CA LEU A 351 -19.35 42.68 42.59
C LEU A 351 -20.76 43.20 42.27
N LEU A 352 -21.49 42.56 41.36
CA LEU A 352 -22.86 42.96 41.01
C LEU A 352 -23.84 42.77 42.17
N THR A 353 -23.75 41.64 42.88
CA THR A 353 -24.61 41.37 44.06
C THR A 353 -24.27 42.26 45.24
N ALA A 354 -23.00 42.59 45.48
CA ALA A 354 -22.60 43.56 46.49
C ALA A 354 -23.12 44.97 46.16
N TRP A 355 -23.08 45.38 44.88
CA TRP A 355 -23.62 46.67 44.44
C TRP A 355 -25.14 46.76 44.59
N LEU A 356 -25.85 45.69 44.22
CA LEU A 356 -27.30 45.62 44.39
C LEU A 356 -27.70 45.63 45.87
N ALA A 357 -26.97 44.92 46.74
CA ALA A 357 -27.22 44.94 48.18
C ALA A 357 -27.04 46.35 48.78
N MET A 358 -26.02 47.11 48.36
CA MET A 358 -25.83 48.49 48.79
C MET A 358 -26.96 49.42 48.34
N LEU A 359 -27.52 49.20 47.14
CA LEU A 359 -28.68 49.97 46.65
C LEU A 359 -29.97 49.69 47.45
N PHE A 360 -30.16 48.46 47.94
CA PHE A 360 -31.32 48.11 48.77
C PHE A 360 -31.21 48.63 50.21
N VAL A 361 -30.00 48.67 50.79
CA VAL A 361 -29.79 49.24 52.14
C VAL A 361 -30.00 50.75 52.14
N ARG A 362 -29.64 51.45 51.05
CA ARG A 362 -29.79 52.91 50.94
C ARG A 362 -31.25 53.38 50.77
N ARG A 363 -32.18 52.48 50.42
CA ARG A 363 -33.61 52.79 50.26
C ARG A 363 -34.45 52.63 51.55
N ARG A 364 -33.86 52.23 52.67
CA ARG A 364 -34.55 52.05 53.96
C ARG A 364 -34.13 53.03 55.06
N ARG A 365 -33.64 54.23 54.71
CA ARG A 365 -33.46 55.34 55.64
C ARG A 365 -34.38 56.50 55.27
#